data_AF-A0A7S2PYR7-F1
#
_entry.id   AF-A0A7S2PYR7-F1
#
_cell.length_a   1.000
_cell.length_b   1.000
_cell.length_c   1.000
_cell.angle_alpha   90.00
_cell.angle_beta   90.00
_cell.angle_gamma   90.00
#
_symmetry.space_group_name_H-M   'P 1'
#
loop_
_entity.id
_entity.type
_entity.pdbx_description
1 polymer ?
#
loop_
_entity_poly.entity_id
_entity_poly.type
_entity_poly.pdbx_seq_one_letter_code
_entity_poly.pdbx_strand_id
1 'polypeptide(L)'
;RFQGDHKTNYIEMVREAIDANDRLYLFSYENMRSNHFKDVRLHFRGSSSDKNSMSDENDSSSGTDGRIFLGKNKLLQIALGRGPEDEYSDNLHKLSKILSGSVGVLCTNQSASDVEEYFAKLAVEDFARAGAIAPRSVSLTKEQVETHPVSMVEQFRKLGLPVEVKNGRVSFIGGREEWEVCKEGKELSVE
;
A
#
# COMPACT_ATOMS: atom_id res chain seq x y z
N ARG A 1 -26.65 -17.41 -12.40
CA ARG A 1 -27.21 -16.99 -11.09
C ARG A 1 -26.14 -16.76 -10.00
N PHE A 2 -24.89 -17.18 -10.19
CA PHE A 2 -23.81 -17.14 -9.18
C PHE A 2 -23.15 -15.78 -8.84
N GLN A 3 -23.50 -14.69 -9.53
CA GLN A 3 -22.81 -13.40 -9.33
C GLN A 3 -23.46 -12.49 -8.26
N GLY A 4 -24.66 -12.84 -7.79
CA GLY A 4 -25.38 -12.10 -6.74
C GLY A 4 -24.81 -12.39 -5.35
N ASP A 5 -24.54 -13.66 -5.06
CA ASP A 5 -24.19 -14.14 -3.72
C ASP A 5 -22.89 -13.51 -3.19
N HIS A 6 -21.87 -13.37 -4.03
CA HIS A 6 -20.60 -12.74 -3.63
C HIS A 6 -20.73 -11.25 -3.27
N LYS A 7 -21.71 -10.54 -3.83
CA LYS A 7 -21.94 -9.12 -3.51
C LYS A 7 -22.66 -8.99 -2.17
N THR A 8 -23.67 -9.83 -1.95
CA THR A 8 -24.42 -9.89 -0.69
C THR A 8 -23.51 -10.26 0.46
N ASN A 9 -22.71 -11.33 0.31
CA ASN A 9 -21.77 -11.77 1.35
C ASN A 9 -20.77 -10.66 1.71
N TYR A 10 -20.25 -9.92 0.72
CA TYR A 10 -19.33 -8.81 1.02
C TYR A 10 -19.99 -7.69 1.82
N ILE A 11 -21.25 -7.35 1.49
CA ILE A 11 -22.02 -6.34 2.23
C ILE A 11 -22.27 -6.80 3.67
N GLU A 12 -22.65 -8.06 3.86
CA GLU A 12 -22.85 -8.66 5.19
C GLU A 12 -21.56 -8.63 6.01
N MET A 13 -20.42 -9.03 5.43
CA MET A 13 -19.12 -8.97 6.12
C MET A 13 -18.72 -7.55 6.59
N VAL A 14 -19.04 -6.52 5.79
CA VAL A 14 -18.80 -5.12 6.17
C VAL A 14 -19.69 -4.72 7.34
N ARG A 15 -20.97 -5.08 7.29
CA ARG A 15 -21.96 -4.77 8.34
C ARG A 15 -21.63 -5.48 9.64
N GLU A 16 -21.29 -6.76 9.59
CA GLU A 16 -20.80 -7.52 10.75
C GLU A 16 -19.56 -6.89 11.38
N ALA A 17 -18.64 -6.38 10.56
CA ALA A 17 -17.44 -5.71 11.07
C ALA A 17 -17.75 -4.35 11.72
N ILE A 18 -18.78 -3.64 11.24
CA ILE A 18 -19.28 -2.42 11.85
C ILE A 18 -19.94 -2.75 13.19
N ASP A 19 -20.76 -3.79 13.25
CA ASP A 19 -21.46 -4.17 14.49
C ASP A 19 -20.50 -4.73 15.55
N ALA A 20 -19.39 -5.34 15.13
CA ALA A 20 -18.39 -5.91 16.03
C ALA A 20 -17.37 -4.88 16.57
N ASN A 21 -17.36 -3.64 16.07
CA ASN A 21 -16.37 -2.63 16.42
C ASN A 21 -17.01 -1.27 16.70
N ASP A 22 -16.55 -0.60 17.76
CA ASP A 22 -17.10 0.71 18.16
C ASP A 22 -16.67 1.85 17.23
N ARG A 23 -15.63 1.66 16.42
CA ARG A 23 -15.03 2.73 15.61
C ARG A 23 -14.75 2.28 14.18
N LEU A 24 -14.96 3.21 13.28
CA LEU A 24 -14.73 3.06 11.85
C LEU A 24 -13.91 4.23 11.33
N TYR A 25 -12.79 3.91 10.70
CA TYR A 25 -11.85 4.88 10.12
C TYR A 25 -11.85 4.75 8.60
N LEU A 26 -11.83 5.89 7.94
CA LEU A 26 -11.54 5.97 6.51
C LEU A 26 -10.09 6.44 6.35
N PHE A 27 -9.33 5.76 5.50
CA PHE A 27 -7.96 6.14 5.18
C PHE A 27 -7.73 6.11 3.66
N SER A 28 -6.87 6.99 3.19
CA SER A 28 -6.33 6.94 1.82
C SER A 28 -5.00 6.19 1.82
N TYR A 29 -4.68 5.54 0.71
CA TYR A 29 -3.39 4.88 0.53
C TYR A 29 -2.86 5.12 -0.88
N GLU A 30 -1.54 5.12 -1.01
CA GLU A 30 -0.84 5.17 -2.29
C GLU A 30 0.21 4.06 -2.33
N ASN A 31 0.43 3.49 -3.52
CA ASN A 31 1.49 2.50 -3.77
C ASN A 31 1.52 1.29 -2.81
N MET A 32 0.38 0.93 -2.20
CA MET A 32 0.32 -0.11 -1.19
C MET A 32 0.53 -1.51 -1.78
N ARG A 33 1.71 -2.09 -1.54
CA ARG A 33 2.03 -3.46 -1.95
C ARG A 33 1.27 -4.48 -1.11
N SER A 34 0.84 -5.57 -1.76
CA SER A 34 0.15 -6.68 -1.12
C SER A 34 0.91 -7.27 0.07
N ASN A 35 2.24 -7.31 0.01
CA ASN A 35 3.08 -7.86 1.07
C ASN A 35 3.03 -7.00 2.34
N HIS A 36 3.24 -5.68 2.24
CA HIS A 36 3.15 -4.78 3.40
C HIS A 36 1.73 -4.69 3.95
N PHE A 37 0.73 -4.80 3.09
CA PHE A 37 -0.65 -4.76 3.52
C PHE A 37 -1.07 -5.99 4.34
N LYS A 38 -0.40 -7.15 4.15
CA LYS A 38 -0.62 -8.32 5.03
C LYS A 38 -0.24 -7.99 6.47
N ASP A 39 0.87 -7.29 6.68
CA ASP A 39 1.33 -6.91 8.01
C ASP A 39 0.35 -5.94 8.67
N VAL A 40 -0.19 -4.98 7.91
CA VAL A 40 -1.25 -4.07 8.38
C VAL A 40 -2.50 -4.85 8.80
N ARG A 41 -2.97 -5.77 7.95
CA ARG A 41 -4.12 -6.62 8.30
C ARG A 41 -3.86 -7.42 9.57
N LEU A 42 -2.68 -8.03 9.69
CA LEU A 42 -2.31 -8.83 10.85
C LEU A 42 -2.24 -8.00 12.13
N HIS A 43 -1.73 -6.77 12.05
CA HIS A 43 -1.68 -5.85 13.19
C HIS A 43 -3.08 -5.55 13.76
N PHE A 44 -4.05 -5.27 12.89
CA PHE A 44 -5.41 -4.93 13.32
C PHE A 44 -6.28 -6.16 13.62
N ARG A 45 -5.95 -7.35 13.10
CA ARG A 45 -6.68 -8.61 13.36
C ARG A 45 -6.57 -9.13 14.80
N GLY A 46 -6.02 -8.36 15.74
CA GLY A 46 -5.89 -8.75 17.13
C GLY A 46 -4.91 -9.91 17.34
N SER A 47 -4.24 -9.90 18.49
CA SER A 47 -3.34 -10.97 18.91
C SER A 47 -4.12 -12.07 19.63
N SER A 48 -5.17 -12.63 19.01
CA SER A 48 -5.69 -13.92 19.47
C SER A 48 -4.71 -15.00 19.04
N SER A 49 -3.97 -15.44 20.04
CA SER A 49 -2.82 -16.32 20.04
C SER A 49 -3.11 -17.72 19.51
N ASP A 50 -3.22 -17.88 18.20
CA ASP A 50 -2.95 -19.18 17.55
C ASP A 50 -2.27 -18.95 16.20
N LYS A 51 -0.94 -18.97 16.27
CA LYS A 51 -0.03 -18.98 15.13
C LYS A 51 -0.12 -20.34 14.43
N ASN A 52 -1.15 -20.56 13.62
CA ASN A 52 -1.04 -21.47 12.46
C ASN A 52 -2.25 -21.35 11.53
N SER A 53 -2.13 -20.56 10.46
CA SER A 53 -2.63 -20.97 9.15
C SER A 53 -2.18 -19.99 8.09
N MET A 54 -1.26 -20.47 7.26
CA MET A 54 -0.95 -19.92 5.97
C MET A 54 -1.94 -20.53 4.96
N SER A 55 -3.15 -19.98 4.84
CA SER A 55 -3.96 -20.02 3.60
C SER A 55 -5.35 -19.42 3.81
N ASP A 56 -5.86 -18.89 2.70
CA ASP A 56 -7.28 -18.75 2.34
C ASP A 56 -8.04 -17.47 2.70
N GLU A 57 -8.50 -16.82 1.61
CA GLU A 57 -9.35 -15.64 1.54
C GLU A 57 -10.79 -15.89 2.04
N ASN A 58 -11.00 -16.83 2.97
CA ASN A 58 -12.31 -17.29 3.43
C ASN A 58 -12.36 -17.63 4.93
N ASP A 59 -11.52 -17.00 5.75
CA ASP A 59 -11.57 -17.20 7.21
C ASP A 59 -12.54 -16.22 7.87
N SER A 60 -13.76 -16.69 8.10
CA SER A 60 -14.77 -16.10 8.99
C SER A 60 -14.29 -16.16 10.44
N SER A 61 -13.25 -15.40 10.78
CA SER A 61 -12.81 -15.20 12.16
C SER A 61 -13.81 -14.30 12.89
N SER A 62 -14.62 -14.96 13.71
CA SER A 62 -15.58 -14.38 14.64
C SER A 62 -14.85 -13.67 15.78
N GLY A 63 -15.27 -12.44 16.08
CA GLY A 63 -15.10 -11.81 17.39
C GLY A 63 -14.03 -10.72 17.47
N THR A 64 -14.49 -9.46 17.55
CA THR A 64 -13.80 -8.28 18.12
C THR A 64 -12.50 -7.78 17.49
N ASP A 65 -11.93 -8.51 16.55
CA ASP A 65 -10.69 -8.16 15.88
C ASP A 65 -10.91 -7.15 14.74
N GLY A 66 -9.98 -6.21 14.60
CA GLY A 66 -10.09 -5.14 13.61
C GLY A 66 -10.00 -5.67 12.17
N ARG A 67 -10.86 -5.15 11.29
CA ARG A 67 -10.98 -5.57 9.90
C ARG A 67 -10.77 -4.41 8.94
N ILE A 68 -10.01 -4.66 7.88
CA ILE A 68 -9.74 -3.67 6.82
C ILE A 68 -10.37 -4.11 5.51
N PHE A 69 -11.21 -3.23 4.95
CA PHE A 69 -11.83 -3.35 3.65
C PHE A 69 -11.21 -2.37 2.67
N LEU A 70 -10.71 -2.89 1.56
CA LEU A 70 -10.12 -2.08 0.48
C LEU A 70 -10.79 -2.39 -0.84
N GLY A 71 -10.81 -1.36 -1.69
CA GLY A 71 -11.36 -1.48 -3.03
C GLY A 71 -12.85 -1.79 -3.01
N LYS A 72 -13.42 -2.02 -4.21
CA LYS A 72 -14.87 -2.20 -4.40
C LYS A 72 -15.68 -1.06 -3.73
N ASN A 73 -15.23 0.19 -3.87
CA ASN A 73 -15.83 1.36 -3.22
C ASN A 73 -17.35 1.44 -3.42
N LYS A 74 -17.84 1.05 -4.60
CA LYS A 74 -19.28 0.97 -4.90
C LYS A 74 -20.05 0.03 -3.98
N LEU A 75 -19.46 -1.11 -3.59
CA LEU A 75 -20.06 -2.06 -2.65
C LEU A 75 -19.95 -1.56 -1.21
N LEU A 76 -18.81 -0.95 -0.83
CA LEU A 76 -18.68 -0.30 0.48
C LEU A 76 -19.73 0.80 0.67
N GLN A 77 -19.94 1.65 -0.33
CA GLN A 77 -21.00 2.68 -0.31
C GLN A 77 -22.40 2.09 -0.17
N ILE A 78 -22.66 0.90 -0.73
CA ILE A 78 -23.95 0.21 -0.56
C ILE A 78 -24.06 -0.40 0.83
N ALA A 79 -22.97 -0.96 1.37
CA ALA A 79 -22.96 -1.56 2.69
C ALA A 79 -23.23 -0.53 3.80
N LEU A 80 -22.62 0.65 3.67
CA LEU A 80 -22.76 1.80 4.56
C LEU A 80 -24.08 2.58 4.36
N GLY A 81 -24.61 2.58 3.13
CA GLY A 81 -25.73 3.41 2.67
C GLY A 81 -25.26 4.70 1.99
N ARG A 82 -26.00 5.15 0.96
CA ARG A 82 -25.62 6.29 0.11
C ARG A 82 -26.26 7.61 0.55
N GLY A 83 -27.38 7.53 1.24
CA GLY A 83 -28.16 8.62 1.79
C GLY A 83 -28.53 8.33 3.25
N PRO A 84 -29.07 9.33 3.96
CA PRO A 84 -29.57 9.13 5.33
C PRO A 84 -30.75 8.13 5.40
N GLU A 85 -31.47 7.91 4.31
CA GLU A 85 -32.61 7.00 4.25
C GLU A 85 -32.25 5.51 4.13
N ASP A 86 -31.04 5.20 3.66
CA ASP A 86 -30.54 3.83 3.45
C ASP A 86 -29.26 3.55 4.27
N GLU A 87 -28.90 4.44 5.20
CA GLU A 87 -27.73 4.26 6.04
C GLU A 87 -27.89 3.09 7.01
N TYR A 88 -26.85 2.26 7.09
CA TYR A 88 -26.86 1.12 7.99
C TYR A 88 -26.78 1.55 9.46
N SER A 89 -26.07 2.64 9.72
CA SER A 89 -25.90 3.26 11.03
C SER A 89 -25.75 4.77 10.84
N ASP A 90 -26.10 5.52 11.88
CA ASP A 90 -26.15 6.97 11.84
C ASP A 90 -24.83 7.57 11.35
N ASN A 91 -24.93 8.51 10.40
CA ASN A 91 -23.83 9.23 9.77
C ASN A 91 -22.92 8.43 8.82
N LEU A 92 -23.14 7.14 8.59
CA LEU A 92 -22.31 6.35 7.67
C LEU A 92 -22.41 6.84 6.21
N HIS A 93 -23.55 7.40 5.83
CA HIS A 93 -23.73 7.98 4.48
C HIS A 93 -22.74 9.13 4.20
N LYS A 94 -22.20 9.78 5.23
CA LYS A 94 -21.17 10.83 5.08
C LYS A 94 -19.85 10.23 4.61
N LEU A 95 -19.49 9.04 5.10
CA LEU A 95 -18.30 8.31 4.68
C LEU A 95 -18.46 7.72 3.28
N SER A 96 -19.65 7.25 2.93
CA SER A 96 -19.97 6.80 1.57
C SER A 96 -19.68 7.83 0.49
N LYS A 97 -19.94 9.12 0.76
CA LYS A 97 -19.71 10.21 -0.21
C LYS A 97 -18.23 10.43 -0.54
N ILE A 98 -17.34 10.12 0.41
CA ILE A 98 -15.89 10.31 0.27
C ILE A 98 -15.16 9.01 -0.10
N LEU A 99 -15.86 7.89 -0.22
CA LEU A 99 -15.32 6.61 -0.69
C LEU A 99 -15.06 6.61 -2.21
N SER A 100 -14.06 7.37 -2.66
CA SER A 100 -13.63 7.44 -4.07
C SER A 100 -12.11 7.37 -4.18
N GLY A 101 -11.61 6.72 -5.24
CA GLY A 101 -10.16 6.53 -5.46
C GLY A 101 -9.54 5.45 -4.57
N SER A 102 -8.28 5.64 -4.21
CA SER A 102 -7.46 4.72 -3.41
C SER A 102 -7.72 4.89 -1.91
N VAL A 103 -8.90 4.45 -1.48
CA VAL A 103 -9.38 4.59 -0.10
C VAL A 103 -9.82 3.24 0.48
N GLY A 104 -9.71 3.13 1.79
CA GLY A 104 -10.01 1.94 2.57
C GLY A 104 -10.76 2.25 3.85
N VAL A 105 -11.49 1.28 4.36
CA VAL A 105 -12.21 1.35 5.63
C VAL A 105 -11.57 0.38 6.63
N LEU A 106 -11.28 0.86 7.83
CA LEU A 106 -10.82 0.07 8.97
C LEU A 106 -11.89 0.12 10.06
N CYS A 107 -12.48 -1.04 10.38
CA CYS A 107 -13.30 -1.21 11.58
C CYS A 107 -12.40 -1.73 12.69
N THR A 108 -12.33 -1.06 13.83
CA THR A 108 -11.51 -1.49 14.97
C THR A 108 -11.98 -0.87 16.28
N ASN A 109 -11.68 -1.52 17.39
CA ASN A 109 -11.88 -0.95 18.73
C ASN A 109 -10.71 -0.04 19.18
N GLN A 110 -9.60 0.02 18.43
CA GLN A 110 -8.46 0.87 18.74
C GLN A 110 -8.79 2.37 18.67
N SER A 111 -8.09 3.19 19.46
CA SER A 111 -8.31 4.64 19.50
C SER A 111 -7.76 5.35 18.28
N ALA A 112 -8.28 6.55 18.01
CA ALA A 112 -7.84 7.35 16.86
C ALA A 112 -6.33 7.63 16.98
N SER A 113 -5.85 7.92 18.19
CA SER A 113 -4.44 8.14 18.47
C SER A 113 -3.58 6.92 18.12
N ASP A 114 -4.01 5.71 18.49
CA ASP A 114 -3.24 4.49 18.23
C ASP A 114 -3.18 4.18 16.72
N VAL A 115 -4.32 4.35 16.05
CA VAL A 115 -4.45 4.13 14.60
C VAL A 115 -3.61 5.14 13.83
N GLU A 116 -3.70 6.43 14.17
CA GLU A 116 -2.92 7.50 13.56
C GLU A 116 -1.41 7.29 13.78
N GLU A 117 -1.00 6.95 15.00
CA GLU A 117 0.41 6.69 15.32
C GLU A 117 0.95 5.47 14.55
N TYR A 118 0.14 4.42 14.40
CA TYR A 118 0.51 3.25 13.61
C TYR A 118 0.71 3.62 12.13
N PHE A 119 -0.26 4.28 11.50
CA PHE A 119 -0.16 4.65 10.09
C PHE A 119 0.91 5.72 9.83
N ALA A 120 1.20 6.61 10.80
CA ALA A 120 2.30 7.57 10.70
C ALA A 120 3.67 6.89 10.67
N LYS A 121 3.82 5.74 11.35
CA LYS A 121 5.06 4.93 11.35
C LYS A 121 5.12 3.93 10.20
N LEU A 122 4.01 3.69 9.51
CA LEU A 122 3.92 2.75 8.40
C LEU A 122 4.44 3.37 7.09
N ALA A 123 5.74 3.70 7.08
CA ALA A 123 6.47 4.05 5.87
C ALA A 123 7.51 2.96 5.59
N VAL A 124 7.33 2.22 4.50
CA VAL A 124 8.26 1.16 4.11
C VAL A 124 9.04 1.61 2.88
N GLU A 125 10.37 1.55 2.96
CA GLU A 125 11.23 1.77 1.80
C GLU A 125 10.98 0.68 0.77
N ASP A 126 10.66 1.11 -0.45
CA ASP A 126 10.25 0.20 -1.49
C ASP A 126 10.83 0.62 -2.83
N PHE A 127 11.31 -0.35 -3.61
CA PHE A 127 11.93 -0.07 -4.91
C PHE A 127 10.89 0.52 -5.85
N ALA A 128 11.24 1.64 -6.49
CA ALA A 128 10.35 2.27 -7.43
C ALA A 128 10.07 1.36 -8.63
N ARG A 129 8.85 1.43 -9.17
CA ARG A 129 8.44 0.65 -10.34
C ARG A 129 8.67 1.45 -11.60
N ALA A 130 8.96 0.75 -12.69
CA ALA A 130 8.88 1.34 -14.01
C ALA A 130 7.48 1.93 -14.25
N GLY A 131 7.42 3.14 -14.78
CA GLY A 131 6.21 3.94 -14.97
C GLY A 131 5.74 4.71 -13.73
N ALA A 132 6.40 4.56 -12.57
CA ALA A 132 6.07 5.37 -11.41
C ALA A 132 6.69 6.77 -11.54
N ILE A 133 5.97 7.80 -11.12
CA ILE A 133 6.52 9.15 -11.02
C ILE A 133 7.50 9.16 -9.85
N ALA A 134 8.73 9.60 -10.10
CA ALA A 134 9.76 9.69 -9.07
C ALA A 134 9.31 10.70 -7.98
N PRO A 135 9.14 10.26 -6.72
CA PRO A 135 8.70 11.14 -5.63
C PRO A 135 9.82 12.07 -5.14
N ARG A 136 11.06 11.80 -5.53
CA ARG A 136 12.25 12.61 -5.22
C ARG A 136 13.29 12.42 -6.30
N SER A 137 14.17 13.41 -6.46
CA SER A 137 15.34 13.28 -7.33
C SER A 137 16.36 12.32 -6.70
N VAL A 138 16.96 11.46 -7.51
CA VAL A 138 17.99 10.51 -7.08
C VAL A 138 19.23 10.71 -7.95
N SER A 139 20.36 10.96 -7.29
CA SER A 139 21.66 11.12 -7.92
C SER A 139 22.62 10.08 -7.37
N LEU A 140 23.39 9.46 -8.26
CA LEU A 140 24.46 8.54 -7.92
C LEU A 140 25.79 9.26 -7.94
N THR A 141 26.53 9.15 -6.85
CA THR A 141 27.91 9.65 -6.78
C THR A 141 28.88 8.63 -7.36
N LYS A 142 30.03 9.11 -7.83
CA LYS A 142 31.13 8.27 -8.32
C LYS A 142 31.55 7.24 -7.28
N GLU A 143 31.60 7.63 -6.02
CA GLU A 143 31.98 6.77 -4.90
C GLU A 143 31.01 5.60 -4.75
N GLN A 144 29.70 5.84 -4.86
CA GLN A 144 28.70 4.78 -4.82
C GLN A 144 28.86 3.82 -6.00
N VAL A 145 29.10 4.35 -7.21
CA VAL A 145 29.28 3.53 -8.42
C VAL A 145 30.55 2.68 -8.35
N GLU A 146 31.64 3.21 -7.80
CA GLU A 146 32.93 2.51 -7.66
C GLU A 146 32.90 1.32 -6.69
N THR A 147 31.87 1.21 -5.84
CA THR A 147 31.65 0.04 -4.96
C THR A 147 31.10 -1.17 -5.70
N HIS A 148 30.49 -0.98 -6.87
CA HIS A 148 29.88 -2.06 -7.63
C HIS A 148 30.91 -2.88 -8.42
N PRO A 149 30.67 -4.19 -8.61
CA PRO A 149 31.57 -5.04 -9.38
C PRO A 149 31.57 -4.63 -10.86
N VAL A 150 32.73 -4.77 -11.50
CA VAL A 150 32.92 -4.44 -12.93
C VAL A 150 31.98 -5.24 -13.85
N SER A 151 31.51 -6.41 -13.42
CA SER A 151 30.51 -7.20 -14.16
C SER A 151 29.16 -6.49 -14.32
N MET A 152 28.81 -5.52 -13.46
CA MET A 152 27.57 -4.75 -13.55
C MET A 152 27.63 -3.59 -14.55
N VAL A 153 28.80 -3.30 -15.15
CA VAL A 153 28.96 -2.19 -16.11
C VAL A 153 28.02 -2.30 -17.31
N GLU A 154 27.85 -3.51 -17.85
CA GLU A 154 26.92 -3.73 -18.96
C GLU A 154 25.46 -3.51 -18.55
N GLN A 155 25.10 -3.85 -17.32
CA GLN A 155 23.76 -3.57 -16.78
C GLN A 155 23.56 -2.08 -16.63
N PHE A 156 24.47 -1.35 -16.00
CA PHE A 156 24.38 0.11 -15.88
C PHE A 156 24.25 0.82 -17.23
N ARG A 157 24.97 0.37 -18.25
CA ARG A 157 24.82 0.89 -19.62
C ARG A 157 23.44 0.62 -20.23
N LYS A 158 22.86 -0.55 -19.97
CA LYS A 158 21.47 -0.87 -20.38
C LYS A 158 20.46 0.01 -19.67
N LEU A 159 20.73 0.39 -18.42
CA LEU A 159 19.93 1.33 -17.62
C LEU A 159 20.19 2.81 -18.00
N GLY A 160 20.93 3.08 -19.08
CA GLY A 160 21.23 4.44 -19.55
C GLY A 160 22.29 5.20 -18.74
N LEU A 161 22.96 4.57 -17.77
CA LEU A 161 24.04 5.21 -17.02
C LEU A 161 25.33 5.22 -17.86
N PRO A 162 25.98 6.38 -18.06
CA PRO A 162 27.24 6.45 -18.79
C PRO A 162 28.41 6.08 -17.88
N VAL A 163 28.69 4.77 -17.79
CA VAL A 163 29.79 4.22 -17.00
C VAL A 163 30.87 3.53 -17.84
N GLU A 164 32.10 3.60 -17.35
CA GLU A 164 33.30 2.97 -17.88
C GLU A 164 34.09 2.24 -16.78
N VAL A 165 35.04 1.41 -17.19
CA VAL A 165 35.96 0.74 -16.26
C VAL A 165 37.25 1.53 -16.21
N LYS A 166 37.56 2.11 -15.05
CA LYS A 166 38.79 2.85 -14.82
C LYS A 166 39.52 2.23 -13.64
N ASN A 167 40.78 1.83 -13.84
CA ASN A 167 41.61 1.18 -12.82
C ASN A 167 40.94 -0.04 -12.14
N GLY A 168 40.18 -0.83 -12.91
CA GLY A 168 39.48 -2.00 -12.38
C GLY A 168 38.26 -1.69 -11.50
N ARG A 169 37.79 -0.43 -11.51
CA ARG A 169 36.55 0.02 -10.83
C ARG A 169 35.59 0.63 -11.84
N VAL A 170 34.30 0.64 -11.50
CA VAL A 170 33.27 1.31 -12.31
C VAL A 170 33.31 2.80 -12.03
N SER A 171 33.45 3.63 -13.05
CA SER A 171 33.44 5.09 -12.92
C SER A 171 32.56 5.71 -14.00
N PHE A 172 32.09 6.95 -13.82
CA PHE A 172 31.34 7.65 -14.87
C PHE A 172 32.24 8.08 -16.04
N ILE A 173 31.70 8.01 -17.25
CA ILE A 173 32.36 8.45 -18.48
C ILE A 173 32.64 9.97 -18.38
N GLY A 174 33.85 10.37 -18.78
CA GLY A 174 34.24 11.77 -18.82
C GLY A 174 34.58 12.38 -17.46
N GLY A 175 34.79 11.55 -16.43
CA GLY A 175 35.25 12.01 -15.12
C GLY A 175 34.19 12.74 -14.30
N ARG A 176 32.90 12.51 -14.57
CA ARG A 176 31.81 13.06 -13.76
C ARG A 176 31.87 12.49 -12.33
N GLU A 177 31.59 13.34 -11.36
CA GLU A 177 31.53 12.95 -9.94
C GLU A 177 30.13 12.53 -9.51
N GLU A 178 29.11 12.94 -10.25
CA GLU A 178 27.72 12.59 -10.00
C GLU A 178 26.94 12.40 -11.32
N TRP A 179 25.92 11.56 -11.25
CA TRP A 179 24.96 11.35 -12.32
C TRP A 179 23.55 11.31 -11.74
N GLU A 180 22.68 12.18 -12.23
CA GLU A 180 21.27 12.19 -11.86
C GLU A 180 20.53 11.08 -12.61
N VAL A 181 20.00 10.10 -11.87
CA VAL A 181 19.30 8.94 -12.42
C VAL A 181 17.84 9.28 -12.68
N CYS A 182 17.20 10.02 -11.77
CA CYS A 182 15.84 10.48 -11.95
C CYS A 182 15.61 11.84 -11.28
N LYS A 183 14.70 12.63 -11.86
CA LYS A 183 14.20 13.88 -11.29
C LYS A 183 12.83 13.67 -10.67
N GLU A 184 12.58 14.34 -9.56
CA GLU A 184 11.24 14.47 -8.98
C GLU A 184 10.22 14.88 -10.06
N GLY A 185 9.09 14.18 -10.09
CA GLY A 185 8.02 14.44 -11.05
C GLY A 185 8.20 13.83 -12.44
N LYS A 186 9.32 13.12 -12.72
CA LYS A 186 9.50 12.37 -13.97
C LYS A 186 9.12 10.90 -13.82
N GLU A 187 8.55 10.34 -14.87
CA GLU A 187 8.27 8.91 -14.98
C GLU A 187 9.58 8.12 -14.99
N LEU A 188 9.66 7.11 -14.13
CA LEU A 188 10.81 6.21 -14.04
C LEU A 188 10.76 5.22 -15.20
N SER A 189 11.83 5.16 -15.99
CA SER A 189 11.96 4.17 -17.05
C SER A 189 12.11 2.75 -16.48
N VAL A 190 11.74 1.75 -17.29
CA VAL A 190 11.99 0.33 -17.01
C VAL A 190 13.50 0.02 -17.05
N GLU A 191 14.22 0.86 -17.79
CA GLU A 191 15.67 0.92 -17.94
C GLU A 191 16.26 1.88 -16.91
#